data_AF-A0A915DDT0-F1
#
_entry.id   AF-A0A915DDT0-F1
#
_cell.length_a   1.000
_cell.length_b   1.000
_cell.length_c   1.000
_cell.angle_alpha   90.00
_cell.angle_beta   90.00
_cell.angle_gamma   90.00
#
_symmetry.space_group_name_H-M   'P 1'
#
loop_
_entity.id
_entity.type
_entity.pdbx_description
1 polymer ?
#
loop_
_entity_poly.entity_id
_entity_poly.type
_entity_poly.pdbx_seq_one_letter_code
_entity_poly.pdbx_strand_id
1 'polypeptide(L)'
;MDLNALPAVFCACLGVGSLVLCMERLYATLNYAKYEYEDFSNFLARFFTFLWSVLLISVIWSFLLELSRGVILHHYLLCVLSQIGRNTLKSQWHLLFSMIFQSAFLLFHWAMLKVNQEKQEIYVKHYYSSLSPRFQIGENIKGLKLVMSLAIILIMALALLLAHSWYWENTEGSESHRLFQQELNLLILPTLSVIMPLHVMCSSAPLKSRSKIIGRQLLVSRIYLAGTSKTGRPECLKSSTAEGCNLEMLREYWDDCTHLE
;
A
#
# COMPACT_ATOMS: atom_id res chain seq x y z
N MET A 1 20.59 -4.10 26.80
CA MET A 1 20.22 -4.93 25.64
C MET A 1 18.74 -4.68 25.36
N ASP A 2 18.41 -3.58 24.69
CA ASP A 2 17.01 -3.19 24.52
C ASP A 2 16.92 -2.21 23.35
N LEU A 3 16.47 -2.63 22.16
CA LEU A 3 15.52 -1.89 21.33
C LEU A 3 15.29 -2.60 19.98
N ASN A 4 14.13 -3.26 19.83
CA ASN A 4 13.56 -3.66 18.54
C ASN A 4 12.20 -2.96 18.35
N ALA A 5 12.06 -1.69 18.71
CA ALA A 5 10.78 -0.97 18.60
C ALA A 5 10.38 -0.65 17.14
N LEU A 6 11.35 -0.59 16.22
CA LEU A 6 11.14 -0.16 14.84
C LEU A 6 10.25 -1.10 13.99
N PRO A 7 10.46 -2.43 13.98
CA PRO A 7 9.65 -3.36 13.21
C PRO A 7 8.20 -3.42 13.69
N ALA A 8 7.99 -3.28 15.00
CA ALA A 8 6.68 -3.26 15.64
C ALA A 8 5.79 -2.14 15.09
N VAL A 9 6.41 -0.97 15.06
CA VAL A 9 5.79 0.29 14.71
C VAL A 9 5.51 0.31 13.20
N PHE A 10 6.42 -0.26 12.40
CA PHE A 10 6.22 -0.42 10.96
C PHE A 10 5.10 -1.42 10.60
N CYS A 11 5.09 -2.61 11.21
CA CYS A 11 4.03 -3.60 11.02
C CYS A 11 2.67 -3.10 11.54
N ALA A 12 2.65 -2.37 12.67
CA ALA A 12 1.45 -1.72 13.16
C ALA A 12 0.95 -0.66 12.16
N CYS A 13 1.82 0.12 11.54
CA CYS A 13 1.37 1.15 10.58
C CYS A 13 0.85 0.58 9.26
N LEU A 14 1.43 -0.51 8.74
CA LEU A 14 0.88 -1.23 7.59
C LEU A 14 -0.50 -1.84 7.91
N GLY A 15 -0.66 -2.41 9.10
CA GLY A 15 -1.93 -2.94 9.59
C GLY A 15 -2.98 -1.85 9.82
N VAL A 16 -2.60 -0.73 10.42
CA VAL A 16 -3.51 0.39 10.72
C VAL A 16 -4.01 1.06 9.45
N GLY A 17 -3.16 1.29 8.43
CA GLY A 17 -3.61 1.86 7.17
C GLY A 17 -4.70 1.00 6.49
N SER A 18 -4.51 -0.32 6.48
CA SER A 18 -5.48 -1.27 5.94
C SER A 18 -6.76 -1.34 6.77
N LEU A 19 -6.64 -1.28 8.10
CA LEU A 19 -7.78 -1.23 9.02
C LEU A 19 -8.62 0.03 8.83
N VAL A 20 -7.97 1.20 8.72
CA VAL A 20 -8.63 2.49 8.49
C VAL A 20 -9.39 2.47 7.17
N LEU A 21 -8.79 1.92 6.11
CA LEU A 21 -9.46 1.76 4.83
C LEU A 21 -10.68 0.83 4.94
N CYS A 22 -10.58 -0.26 5.68
CA CYS A 22 -11.73 -1.12 5.99
C CYS A 22 -12.84 -0.38 6.75
N MET A 23 -12.49 0.37 7.80
CA MET A 23 -13.44 1.12 8.62
C MET A 23 -14.13 2.22 7.81
N GLU A 24 -13.37 2.97 7.00
CA GLU A 24 -13.88 4.01 6.11
C GLU A 24 -14.91 3.44 5.14
N ARG A 25 -14.59 2.33 4.47
CA ARG A 25 -15.51 1.66 3.54
C ARG A 25 -16.74 1.08 4.22
N LEU A 26 -16.58 0.52 5.43
CA LEU A 26 -17.72 0.02 6.21
C LEU A 26 -18.64 1.19 6.60
N TYR A 27 -18.08 2.31 7.04
CA TYR A 27 -18.83 3.51 7.37
C TYR A 27 -19.57 4.07 6.15
N ALA A 28 -18.90 4.17 5.00
CA ALA A 28 -19.52 4.60 3.74
C ALA A 28 -20.68 3.69 3.31
N THR A 29 -20.56 2.38 3.59
CA THR A 29 -21.63 1.39 3.31
C THR A 29 -22.84 1.56 4.25
N LEU A 30 -22.59 1.83 5.53
CA LEU A 30 -23.65 1.99 6.53
C LEU A 30 -24.37 3.34 6.42
N ASN A 31 -23.62 4.42 6.18
CA ASN A 31 -24.09 5.80 6.30
C ASN A 31 -23.84 6.61 5.01
N TYR A 32 -24.32 6.12 3.87
CA TYR A 32 -24.12 6.73 2.55
C TYR A 32 -24.39 8.25 2.52
N ALA A 33 -25.63 8.66 2.82
CA ALA A 33 -26.03 10.05 2.67
C ALA A 33 -25.13 10.97 3.50
N LYS A 34 -24.85 10.56 4.74
CA LYS A 34 -23.97 11.30 5.63
C LYS A 34 -22.53 11.35 5.13
N TYR A 35 -22.01 10.24 4.61
CA TYR A 35 -20.66 10.15 4.04
C TYR A 35 -20.47 11.03 2.79
N GLU A 36 -21.51 11.22 1.97
CA GLU A 36 -21.44 12.10 0.79
C GLU A 36 -21.45 13.60 1.17
N TYR A 37 -22.20 13.97 2.21
CA TYR A 37 -22.28 15.37 2.66
C TYR A 37 -21.17 15.78 3.64
N GLU A 38 -20.59 14.84 4.38
CA GLU A 38 -19.51 15.12 5.32
C GLU A 38 -18.14 15.02 4.67
N ASP A 39 -17.35 16.09 4.80
CA ASP A 39 -15.96 16.07 4.37
C ASP A 39 -15.09 15.29 5.38
N PHE A 40 -14.90 14.01 5.11
CA PHE A 40 -14.04 13.12 5.88
C PHE A 40 -12.54 13.42 5.75
N SER A 41 -12.13 14.28 4.80
CA SER A 41 -10.72 14.56 4.55
C SER A 41 -10.02 15.15 5.78
N ASN A 42 -10.69 16.05 6.51
CA ASN A 42 -10.15 16.68 7.71
C ASN A 42 -9.94 15.68 8.86
N PHE A 43 -10.88 14.74 9.03
CA PHE A 43 -10.74 13.67 10.03
C PHE A 43 -9.57 12.75 9.70
N LEU A 44 -9.50 12.27 8.46
CA LEU A 44 -8.42 11.41 7.98
C LEU A 44 -7.07 12.10 8.09
N ALA A 45 -6.98 13.37 7.71
CA ALA A 45 -5.76 14.16 7.83
C ALA A 45 -5.27 14.22 9.28
N ARG A 46 -6.14 14.58 10.23
CA ARG A 46 -5.79 14.61 11.66
C ARG A 46 -5.37 13.25 12.19
N PHE A 47 -6.09 12.19 11.80
CA PHE A 47 -5.76 10.82 12.18
C PHE A 47 -4.38 10.40 11.69
N PHE A 48 -4.07 10.64 10.41
CA PHE A 48 -2.75 10.35 9.85
C PHE A 48 -1.66 11.22 10.47
N THR A 49 -1.89 12.52 10.70
CA THR A 49 -0.93 13.39 11.39
C THR A 49 -0.61 12.86 12.79
N PHE A 50 -1.62 12.41 13.54
CA PHE A 50 -1.40 11.79 14.84
C PHE A 50 -0.56 10.51 14.73
N LEU A 51 -0.92 9.60 13.82
CA LEU A 51 -0.19 8.35 13.59
C LEU A 51 1.28 8.61 13.22
N TRP A 52 1.52 9.53 12.29
CA TRP A 52 2.86 9.96 11.89
C TRP A 52 3.64 10.60 13.02
N SER A 53 2.98 11.35 13.91
CA SER A 53 3.62 11.95 15.07
C SER A 53 4.10 10.87 16.06
N VAL A 54 3.26 9.86 16.33
CA VAL A 54 3.63 8.71 17.18
C VAL A 54 4.80 7.92 16.58
N LEU A 55 4.78 7.69 15.26
CA LEU A 55 5.87 7.07 14.50
C LEU A 55 7.18 7.87 14.70
N LEU A 56 7.14 9.16 14.41
CA LEU A 56 8.29 10.04 14.46
C LEU A 56 8.89 10.10 15.88
N ILE A 57 8.05 10.26 16.90
CA ILE A 57 8.48 10.25 18.30
C ILE A 57 9.15 8.92 18.65
N SER A 58 8.59 7.79 18.21
CA SER A 58 9.14 6.45 18.47
C SER A 58 10.52 6.26 17.82
N VAL A 59 10.70 6.75 16.59
CA VAL A 59 11.98 6.69 15.86
C VAL A 59 13.02 7.60 16.51
N ILE A 60 12.67 8.85 16.83
CA ILE A 60 13.56 9.81 17.49
C ILE A 60 13.96 9.29 18.87
N TRP A 61 13.01 8.79 19.65
CA TRP A 61 13.28 8.21 20.96
C TRP A 61 14.27 7.04 20.87
N SER A 62 14.07 6.15 19.88
CA SER A 62 14.98 5.03 19.63
C SER A 62 16.38 5.50 19.27
N PHE A 63 16.48 6.52 18.42
CA PHE A 63 17.74 7.12 18.02
C PHE A 63 18.48 7.77 19.20
N LEU A 64 17.77 8.56 20.03
CA LEU A 64 18.35 9.22 21.21
C LEU A 64 18.87 8.22 22.24
N LEU A 65 18.15 7.11 22.45
CA LEU A 65 18.59 6.05 23.34
C LEU A 65 19.90 5.41 22.88
N GLU A 66 20.06 5.13 21.58
CA GLU A 66 21.31 4.55 21.08
C GLU A 66 22.46 5.58 21.06
N LEU A 67 22.17 6.85 20.81
CA LEU A 67 23.15 7.93 20.94
C LEU A 67 23.68 8.01 22.38
N SER A 68 22.79 7.89 23.38
CA SER A 68 23.18 7.91 24.80
C SER A 68 24.08 6.73 25.21
N ARG A 69 24.08 5.65 24.42
CA ARG A 69 24.90 4.45 24.64
C ARG A 69 26.28 4.52 23.94
N GLY A 70 26.57 5.61 23.23
CA GLY A 70 27.85 5.80 22.55
C GLY A 70 28.04 4.97 21.28
N VAL A 71 26.96 4.45 20.69
CA VAL A 71 27.04 3.72 19.41
C VAL A 71 27.26 4.71 18.27
N ILE A 72 28.38 4.55 17.55
CA ILE A 72 28.73 5.37 16.38
C ILE A 72 27.64 5.19 15.29
N LEU A 73 27.21 6.28 14.67
CA LEU A 73 26.11 6.35 13.67
C LEU A 73 26.19 5.26 12.57
N HIS A 74 27.41 4.89 12.15
CA HIS A 74 27.63 3.87 11.14
C HIS A 74 27.30 2.44 11.63
N HIS A 75 27.53 2.17 12.91
CA HIS A 75 27.11 0.93 13.55
C HIS A 75 25.62 0.93 13.87
N TYR A 76 24.97 2.07 14.11
CA TYR A 76 23.52 2.13 14.35
C TYR A 76 22.71 1.56 13.17
N LEU A 77 23.04 1.96 11.93
CA LEU A 77 22.35 1.47 10.73
C LEU A 77 22.50 -0.06 10.54
N LEU A 78 23.70 -0.61 10.73
CA LEU A 78 23.96 -2.05 10.63
C LEU A 78 23.39 -2.84 11.84
N CYS A 79 23.45 -2.26 13.04
CA CYS A 79 23.05 -2.89 14.29
C CYS A 79 21.53 -2.93 14.47
N VAL A 80 20.79 -1.93 13.97
CA VAL A 80 19.31 -1.94 13.93
C VAL A 80 18.80 -3.06 13.02
N LEU A 81 19.51 -3.39 11.93
CA LEU A 81 19.22 -4.55 11.08
C LEU A 81 19.56 -5.89 11.79
N SER A 82 20.71 -5.96 12.47
CA SER A 82 21.20 -7.18 13.15
C SER A 82 20.47 -7.51 14.48
N GLN A 83 20.03 -6.51 15.25
CA GLN A 83 19.44 -6.73 16.58
C GLN A 83 18.01 -7.27 16.55
N ILE A 84 17.33 -7.21 15.40
CA ILE A 84 15.96 -7.72 15.20
C ILE A 84 15.85 -9.21 15.59
N GLY A 85 16.94 -9.98 15.51
CA GLY A 85 16.95 -11.41 15.81
C GLY A 85 17.38 -11.84 17.24
N ARG A 86 17.85 -10.94 18.12
CA ARG A 86 18.51 -11.37 19.38
C ARG A 86 17.64 -11.39 20.64
N ASN A 87 16.45 -10.79 20.65
CA ASN A 87 15.63 -10.68 21.85
C ASN A 87 14.23 -11.29 21.62
N THR A 88 14.10 -12.58 21.93
CA THR A 88 12.90 -13.40 21.68
C THR A 88 11.66 -12.89 22.40
N LEU A 89 11.80 -12.42 23.65
CA LEU A 89 10.67 -11.92 24.45
C LEU A 89 10.03 -10.63 23.90
N LYS A 90 10.82 -9.74 23.26
CA LYS A 90 10.29 -8.50 22.66
C LYS A 90 9.80 -8.70 21.22
N SER A 91 10.41 -9.62 20.45
CA SER A 91 9.93 -10.06 19.13
C SER A 91 8.46 -10.48 19.16
N GLN A 92 8.03 -11.19 20.22
CA GLN A 92 6.67 -11.68 20.34
C GLN A 92 5.61 -10.59 20.54
N TRP A 93 5.93 -9.44 21.15
CA TRP A 93 4.95 -8.33 21.28
C TRP A 93 4.57 -7.75 19.93
N HIS A 94 5.51 -7.69 19.00
CA HIS A 94 5.28 -7.13 17.66
C HIS A 94 4.39 -8.05 16.85
N LEU A 95 4.65 -9.35 16.91
CA LEU A 95 3.79 -10.38 16.34
C LEU A 95 2.40 -10.34 16.97
N LEU A 96 2.29 -10.17 18.29
CA LEU A 96 1.02 -10.04 18.99
C LEU A 96 0.22 -8.82 18.52
N PHE A 97 0.83 -7.63 18.45
CA PHE A 97 0.17 -6.44 17.93
C PHE A 97 -0.25 -6.62 16.47
N SER A 98 0.62 -7.16 15.62
CA SER A 98 0.29 -7.47 14.22
C SER A 98 -0.88 -8.45 14.12
N MET A 99 -0.92 -9.49 14.95
CA MET A 99 -2.05 -10.42 15.02
C MET A 99 -3.34 -9.72 15.45
N ILE A 100 -3.32 -8.87 16.48
CA ILE A 100 -4.50 -8.13 16.94
C ILE A 100 -5.04 -7.23 15.83
N PHE A 101 -4.18 -6.44 15.18
CA PHE A 101 -4.60 -5.56 14.07
C PHE A 101 -5.11 -6.36 12.87
N GLN A 102 -4.48 -7.49 12.55
CA GLN A 102 -4.93 -8.36 11.47
C GLN A 102 -6.28 -9.01 11.78
N SER A 103 -6.49 -9.49 13.01
CA SER A 103 -7.77 -10.03 13.47
C SER A 103 -8.86 -8.97 13.41
N ALA A 104 -8.59 -7.75 13.88
CA ALA A 104 -9.52 -6.64 13.77
C ALA A 104 -9.85 -6.36 12.29
N PHE A 105 -8.84 -6.28 11.43
CA PHE A 105 -9.01 -6.08 9.99
C PHE A 105 -9.91 -7.16 9.36
N LEU A 106 -9.69 -8.44 9.68
CA LEU A 106 -10.51 -9.55 9.19
C LEU A 106 -11.96 -9.46 9.69
N LEU A 107 -12.18 -9.08 10.95
CA LEU A 107 -13.52 -8.85 11.51
C LEU A 107 -14.25 -7.72 10.77
N PHE A 108 -13.59 -6.59 10.55
CA PHE A 108 -14.17 -5.48 9.77
C PHE A 108 -14.43 -5.86 8.32
N HIS A 109 -13.52 -6.63 7.70
CA HIS A 109 -13.70 -7.13 6.35
C HIS A 109 -14.92 -8.06 6.24
N TRP A 110 -15.07 -8.99 7.18
CA TRP A 110 -16.23 -9.87 7.26
C TRP A 110 -17.54 -9.10 7.50
N ALA A 111 -17.53 -8.12 8.42
CA ALA A 111 -18.68 -7.26 8.66
C ALA A 111 -19.08 -6.49 7.38
N MET A 112 -18.10 -5.96 6.65
CA MET A 112 -18.34 -5.27 5.39
C MET A 112 -18.95 -6.19 4.33
N LEU A 113 -18.47 -7.44 4.21
CA LEU A 113 -19.05 -8.44 3.30
C LEU A 113 -20.53 -8.69 3.64
N LYS A 114 -20.84 -8.92 4.92
CA LYS A 114 -22.21 -9.18 5.39
C LYS A 114 -23.14 -8.00 5.13
N VAL A 115 -22.75 -6.80 5.52
CA VAL A 115 -23.56 -5.59 5.32
C VAL A 115 -23.77 -5.33 3.83
N ASN A 116 -22.76 -5.52 2.98
CA ASN A 116 -22.92 -5.36 1.54
C ASN A 116 -23.90 -6.37 0.93
N GLN A 117 -23.89 -7.63 1.39
CA GLN A 117 -24.84 -8.66 0.95
C GLN A 117 -26.28 -8.27 1.32
N GLU A 118 -26.51 -7.91 2.58
CA GLU A 118 -27.85 -7.50 3.07
C GLU A 118 -28.36 -6.26 2.33
N LYS A 119 -27.51 -5.25 2.15
CA LYS A 119 -27.86 -4.05 1.40
C LYS A 119 -28.19 -4.38 -0.05
N GLN A 120 -27.40 -5.22 -0.70
CA GLN A 120 -27.64 -5.62 -2.09
C GLN A 120 -29.04 -6.25 -2.26
N GLU A 121 -29.47 -7.12 -1.34
CA GLU A 121 -30.82 -7.71 -1.36
C GLU A 121 -31.92 -6.64 -1.23
N ILE A 122 -31.78 -5.73 -0.26
CA ILE A 122 -32.75 -4.63 -0.03
C ILE A 122 -32.82 -3.70 -1.25
N TYR A 123 -31.68 -3.33 -1.84
CA TYR A 123 -31.62 -2.41 -2.97
C TYR A 123 -32.21 -3.01 -4.25
N VAL A 124 -31.91 -4.28 -4.55
CA VAL A 124 -32.52 -4.99 -5.69
C VAL A 124 -34.04 -5.01 -5.55
N LYS A 125 -34.56 -5.14 -4.32
CA LYS A 125 -36.00 -5.21 -4.05
C LYS A 125 -36.72 -3.86 -4.06
N HIS A 126 -36.09 -2.76 -3.65
CA HIS A 126 -36.80 -1.50 -3.35
C HIS A 126 -36.36 -0.29 -4.19
N TYR A 127 -35.17 -0.31 -4.77
CA TYR A 127 -34.55 0.88 -5.36
C TYR A 127 -33.97 0.64 -6.76
N TYR A 128 -34.43 -0.40 -7.45
CA TYR A 128 -33.93 -0.82 -8.76
C TYR A 128 -33.94 0.31 -9.82
N SER A 129 -34.85 1.29 -9.67
CA SER A 129 -34.98 2.44 -10.57
C SER A 129 -33.97 3.58 -10.32
N SER A 130 -33.25 3.58 -9.18
CA SER A 130 -32.33 4.67 -8.83
C SER A 130 -30.88 4.36 -9.18
N LEU A 131 -30.22 5.30 -9.89
CA LEU A 131 -28.83 5.12 -10.37
C LEU A 131 -27.77 5.35 -9.28
N SER A 132 -27.99 6.31 -8.36
CA SER A 132 -27.01 6.68 -7.33
C SER A 132 -26.69 5.52 -6.37
N PRO A 133 -27.68 4.82 -5.77
CA PRO A 133 -27.39 3.69 -4.87
C PRO A 133 -26.70 2.52 -5.58
N ARG A 134 -27.03 2.30 -6.86
CA ARG A 134 -26.44 1.24 -7.68
C ARG A 134 -24.96 1.52 -7.99
N PHE A 135 -24.62 2.78 -8.26
CA PHE A 135 -23.24 3.21 -8.44
C PHE A 135 -22.43 2.97 -7.16
N GLN A 136 -22.99 3.35 -6.00
CA GLN A 136 -22.32 3.21 -4.72
C GLN A 136 -22.03 1.75 -4.32
N ILE A 137 -23.00 0.84 -4.47
CA ILE A 137 -22.77 -0.59 -4.24
C ILE A 137 -21.66 -1.10 -5.18
N GLY A 138 -21.67 -0.64 -6.43
CA GLY A 138 -20.61 -0.95 -7.39
C GLY A 138 -19.23 -0.48 -6.95
N GLU A 139 -19.13 0.74 -6.38
CA GLU A 139 -17.88 1.24 -5.81
C GLU A 139 -17.46 0.50 -4.54
N ASN A 140 -18.39 0.17 -3.65
CA ASN A 140 -18.13 -0.61 -2.44
C ASN A 140 -17.64 -2.02 -2.78
N ILE A 141 -18.23 -2.68 -3.79
CA ILE A 141 -17.77 -4.00 -4.28
C ILE A 141 -16.37 -3.89 -4.88
N LYS A 142 -16.07 -2.82 -5.64
CA LYS A 142 -14.71 -2.58 -6.17
C LYS A 142 -13.71 -2.35 -5.04
N GLY A 143 -14.07 -1.54 -4.04
CA GLY A 143 -13.26 -1.30 -2.84
C GLY A 143 -13.04 -2.58 -2.05
N LEU A 144 -14.06 -3.41 -1.88
CA LEU A 144 -13.98 -4.70 -1.22
C LEU A 144 -13.05 -5.67 -1.94
N LYS A 145 -13.06 -5.73 -3.28
CA LYS A 145 -12.10 -6.53 -4.06
C LYS A 145 -10.66 -6.06 -3.87
N LEU A 146 -10.44 -4.76 -3.79
CA LEU A 146 -9.13 -4.17 -3.47
C LEU A 146 -8.70 -4.59 -2.06
N VAL A 147 -9.58 -4.47 -1.08
CA VAL A 147 -9.31 -4.86 0.31
C VAL A 147 -9.03 -6.36 0.43
N MET A 148 -9.79 -7.21 -0.26
CA MET A 148 -9.63 -8.66 -0.23
C MET A 148 -8.27 -9.10 -0.80
N SER A 149 -7.85 -8.48 -1.91
CA SER A 149 -6.53 -8.75 -2.48
C SER A 149 -5.39 -8.24 -1.58
N LEU A 150 -5.55 -7.09 -0.92
CA LEU A 150 -4.64 -6.63 0.12
C LEU A 150 -4.60 -7.59 1.33
N ALA A 151 -5.74 -8.15 1.72
CA ALA A 151 -5.86 -9.10 2.82
C ALA A 151 -5.00 -10.34 2.55
N ILE A 152 -5.02 -10.87 1.33
CA ILE A 152 -4.20 -12.04 0.94
C ILE A 152 -2.71 -11.72 1.09
N ILE A 153 -2.27 -10.55 0.60
CA ILE A 153 -0.87 -10.11 0.72
C ILE A 153 -0.46 -10.00 2.20
N LEU A 154 -1.31 -9.40 3.03
CA LEU A 154 -1.08 -9.27 4.46
C LEU A 154 -1.05 -10.61 5.20
N ILE A 155 -1.94 -11.54 4.86
CA ILE A 155 -1.97 -12.89 5.46
C ILE A 155 -0.70 -13.66 5.07
N MET A 156 -0.30 -13.62 3.80
CA MET A 156 0.94 -14.29 3.35
C MET A 156 2.16 -13.69 4.05
N ALA A 157 2.23 -12.38 4.19
CA ALA A 157 3.28 -11.69 4.93
C ALA A 157 3.35 -12.15 6.39
N LEU A 158 2.21 -12.16 7.07
CA LEU A 158 2.12 -12.59 8.47
C LEU A 158 2.48 -14.07 8.64
N ALA A 159 2.01 -14.93 7.74
CA ALA A 159 2.31 -16.35 7.75
C ALA A 159 3.82 -16.60 7.58
N LEU A 160 4.49 -15.88 6.68
CA LEU A 160 5.95 -15.95 6.52
C LEU A 160 6.69 -15.52 7.79
N LEU A 161 6.27 -14.40 8.41
CA LEU A 161 6.86 -13.93 9.66
C LEU A 161 6.68 -14.92 10.82
N LEU A 162 5.48 -15.51 10.95
CA LEU A 162 5.18 -16.51 11.97
C LEU A 162 5.93 -17.83 11.73
N ALA A 163 5.98 -18.31 10.49
CA ALA A 163 6.71 -19.51 10.11
C ALA A 163 8.19 -19.38 10.44
N HIS A 164 8.78 -18.21 10.18
CA HIS A 164 10.15 -17.93 10.56
C HIS A 164 10.32 -17.88 12.08
N SER A 165 9.44 -17.16 12.81
CA SER A 165 9.52 -17.11 14.27
C SER A 165 9.47 -18.50 14.90
N TRP A 166 8.59 -19.36 14.39
CA TRP A 166 8.45 -20.74 14.84
C TRP A 166 9.69 -21.57 14.50
N TYR A 167 10.24 -21.42 13.29
CA TYR A 167 11.46 -22.13 12.89
C TYR A 167 12.65 -21.73 13.78
N TRP A 168 12.84 -20.43 14.02
CA TRP A 168 13.91 -19.89 14.87
C TRP A 168 13.91 -20.47 16.29
N GLU A 169 12.73 -20.62 16.87
CA GLU A 169 12.57 -21.13 18.24
C GLU A 169 12.77 -22.65 18.35
N ASN A 170 12.46 -23.40 17.29
CA ASN A 170 12.45 -24.87 17.33
C ASN A 170 13.64 -25.55 16.63
N THR A 171 14.53 -24.81 15.96
CA THR A 171 15.72 -25.41 15.32
C THR A 171 17.04 -24.96 15.95
N GLU A 172 17.81 -25.95 16.41
CA GLU A 172 19.22 -25.81 16.76
C GLU A 172 20.10 -25.79 15.49
N GLY A 173 19.80 -24.86 14.58
CA GLY A 173 20.60 -24.66 13.36
C GLY A 173 21.97 -24.03 13.63
N SER A 174 22.92 -24.25 12.73
CA SER A 174 24.22 -23.55 12.77
C SER A 174 24.05 -22.04 12.72
N GLU A 175 24.99 -21.27 13.30
CA GLU A 175 24.96 -19.81 13.27
C GLU A 175 24.86 -19.23 11.85
N SER A 176 25.50 -19.87 10.87
CA SER A 176 25.42 -19.47 9.46
C SER A 176 24.01 -19.59 8.88
N HIS A 177 23.27 -20.65 9.23
CA HIS A 177 21.90 -20.83 8.79
C HIS A 177 20.96 -19.79 9.41
N ARG A 178 21.20 -19.47 10.68
CA ARG A 178 20.48 -18.44 11.43
C ARG A 178 20.65 -17.04 10.84
N LEU A 179 21.87 -16.66 10.46
CA LEU A 179 22.14 -15.36 9.83
C LEU A 179 21.47 -15.25 8.45
N PHE A 180 21.56 -16.30 7.62
CA PHE A 180 20.93 -16.30 6.29
C PHE A 180 19.40 -16.08 6.37
N GLN A 181 18.73 -16.70 7.34
CA GLN A 181 17.30 -16.54 7.54
C GLN A 181 16.91 -15.16 8.06
N GLN A 182 17.74 -14.57 8.93
CA GLN A 182 17.54 -13.18 9.37
C GLN A 182 17.57 -12.22 8.19
N GLU A 183 18.54 -12.35 7.28
CA GLU A 183 18.64 -11.53 6.07
C GLU A 183 17.42 -11.69 5.15
N LEU A 184 16.92 -12.92 4.98
CA LEU A 184 15.69 -13.17 4.22
C LEU A 184 14.48 -12.45 4.82
N ASN A 185 14.32 -12.44 6.14
CA ASN A 185 13.24 -11.73 6.81
C ASN A 185 13.34 -10.21 6.67
N LEU A 186 14.56 -9.70 6.75
CA LEU A 186 14.82 -8.27 6.55
C LEU A 186 14.47 -7.83 5.14
N LEU A 187 14.45 -8.73 4.15
CA LEU A 187 14.02 -8.46 2.79
C LEU A 187 12.49 -8.39 2.64
N ILE A 188 11.73 -9.19 3.40
CA ILE A 188 10.26 -9.30 3.30
C ILE A 188 9.59 -7.92 3.50
N LEU A 189 10.00 -7.18 4.52
CA LEU A 189 9.38 -5.89 4.88
C LEU A 189 9.55 -4.83 3.77
N PRO A 190 10.77 -4.55 3.26
CA PRO A 190 10.98 -3.71 2.09
C PRO A 190 10.20 -4.19 0.86
N THR A 191 10.19 -5.50 0.58
CA THR A 191 9.43 -6.05 -0.54
C THR A 191 7.93 -5.75 -0.43
N LEU A 192 7.34 -5.91 0.76
CA LEU A 192 5.94 -5.55 1.00
C LEU A 192 5.68 -4.05 0.82
N SER A 193 6.60 -3.20 1.26
CA SER A 193 6.48 -1.74 1.10
C SER A 193 6.45 -1.30 -0.37
N VAL A 194 7.01 -2.10 -1.28
CA VAL A 194 6.96 -1.87 -2.74
C VAL A 194 5.73 -2.53 -3.37
N ILE A 195 5.42 -3.78 -2.99
CA ILE A 195 4.30 -4.53 -3.56
C ILE A 195 2.95 -3.87 -3.24
N MET A 196 2.76 -3.39 -2.01
CA MET A 196 1.49 -2.78 -1.60
C MET A 196 1.05 -1.57 -2.44
N PRO A 197 1.87 -0.52 -2.61
CA PRO A 197 1.47 0.62 -3.45
C PRO A 197 1.31 0.21 -4.91
N LEU A 198 2.17 -0.67 -5.45
CA LEU A 198 2.00 -1.19 -6.82
C LEU A 198 0.67 -1.93 -6.98
N HIS A 199 0.31 -2.77 -6.01
CA HIS A 199 -0.95 -3.49 -6.00
C HIS A 199 -2.14 -2.54 -6.00
N VAL A 200 -2.11 -1.49 -5.16
CA VAL A 200 -3.16 -0.47 -5.11
C VAL A 200 -3.26 0.29 -6.43
N MET A 201 -2.14 0.67 -7.04
CA MET A 201 -2.10 1.35 -8.34
C MET A 201 -2.67 0.48 -9.47
N CYS A 202 -2.35 -0.82 -9.47
CA CYS A 202 -2.81 -1.76 -10.50
C CYS A 202 -4.28 -2.16 -10.35
N SER A 203 -4.75 -2.26 -9.10
CA SER A 203 -6.09 -2.76 -8.75
C SER A 203 -7.16 -1.67 -8.73
N SER A 204 -6.78 -0.41 -8.52
CA SER A 204 -7.73 0.71 -8.54
C SER A 204 -7.89 1.28 -9.95
N ALA A 205 -9.10 1.16 -10.49
CA ALA A 205 -9.47 1.75 -11.79
C ALA A 205 -9.12 3.25 -11.93
N PRO A 206 -9.40 4.13 -10.94
CA PRO A 206 -9.10 5.56 -11.08
C PRO A 206 -7.59 5.88 -11.06
N LEU A 207 -6.78 5.15 -10.29
CA LEU A 207 -5.32 5.36 -10.32
C LEU A 207 -4.73 4.77 -11.60
N LYS A 208 -5.24 3.63 -12.08
CA LYS A 208 -4.79 3.00 -13.32
C LYS A 208 -5.07 3.87 -14.56
N SER A 209 -6.22 4.57 -14.60
CA SER A 209 -6.50 5.48 -15.72
C SER A 209 -5.61 6.71 -15.68
N ARG A 210 -5.41 7.31 -14.50
CA ARG A 210 -4.53 8.48 -14.33
C ARG A 210 -3.06 8.15 -14.56
N SER A 211 -2.58 6.99 -14.10
CA SER A 211 -1.19 6.56 -14.33
C SER A 211 -0.88 6.36 -15.81
N LYS A 212 -1.83 5.84 -16.60
CA LYS A 212 -1.71 5.77 -18.06
C LYS A 212 -1.57 7.15 -18.70
N ILE A 213 -2.36 8.13 -18.25
CA ILE A 213 -2.29 9.51 -18.77
C ILE A 213 -0.93 10.14 -18.44
N ILE A 214 -0.49 10.04 -17.19
CA ILE A 214 0.81 10.58 -16.76
C ILE A 214 1.96 9.86 -17.48
N GLY A 215 1.89 8.54 -17.60
CA GLY A 215 2.87 7.75 -18.35
C GLY A 215 2.98 8.19 -19.81
N ARG A 216 1.85 8.45 -20.48
CA ARG A 216 1.83 9.01 -21.83
C ARG A 216 2.46 10.40 -21.89
N GLN A 217 2.14 11.29 -20.95
CA GLN A 217 2.73 12.63 -20.89
C GLN A 217 4.26 12.57 -20.73
N LEU A 218 4.77 11.72 -19.84
CA LEU A 218 6.21 11.53 -19.63
C LEU A 218 6.91 10.97 -20.86
N LEU A 219 6.28 10.04 -21.57
CA LEU A 219 6.83 9.41 -22.78
C LEU A 219 6.90 10.44 -23.92
N VAL A 220 5.83 11.22 -24.11
CA VAL A 220 5.78 12.34 -25.06
C VAL A 220 6.85 13.39 -24.73
N SER A 221 6.99 13.81 -23.45
CA SER A 221 8.04 14.75 -23.04
C SER A 221 9.45 14.23 -23.32
N ARG A 222 9.71 12.92 -23.14
CA ARG A 222 11.00 12.31 -23.49
C ARG A 222 11.25 12.28 -25.00
N ILE A 223 10.23 12.02 -25.82
CA ILE A 223 10.34 12.08 -27.28
C ILE A 223 10.64 13.50 -27.75
N TYR A 224 9.94 14.51 -27.20
CA TYR A 224 10.21 15.92 -27.51
C TYR A 224 11.64 16.34 -27.12
N LEU A 225 12.11 15.95 -25.93
CA LEU A 225 13.48 16.23 -25.49
C LEU A 225 14.53 15.51 -26.36
N ALA A 226 14.28 14.26 -26.76
CA ALA A 226 15.17 13.51 -27.64
C ALA A 226 15.20 14.07 -29.08
N GLY A 227 14.06 14.53 -29.60
CA GLY A 227 13.93 15.14 -30.93
C GLY A 227 14.60 16.52 -31.04
N THR A 228 14.71 17.27 -29.95
CA THR A 228 15.47 18.54 -29.95
C THR A 228 16.99 18.37 -29.96
N SER A 229 17.50 17.17 -29.63
CA SER A 229 18.95 16.91 -29.51
C SER A 229 19.60 16.45 -30.83
N LYS A 230 18.83 16.02 -31.83
CA LYS A 230 19.36 15.60 -33.13
C LYS A 230 18.49 16.17 -34.25
N THR A 231 19.04 17.16 -34.94
CA THR A 231 18.67 17.64 -36.28
C THR A 231 17.27 18.23 -36.48
N GLY A 232 17.22 19.55 -36.75
CA GLY A 232 16.17 20.20 -37.55
C GLY A 232 14.81 20.36 -36.87
N ARG A 233 14.31 21.59 -36.80
CA ARG A 233 12.90 21.84 -36.46
C ARG A 233 12.00 20.99 -37.39
N PRO A 234 11.11 20.13 -36.88
CA PRO A 234 10.08 19.55 -37.71
C PRO A 234 9.15 20.68 -38.17
N GLU A 235 9.05 20.87 -39.49
CA GLU A 235 8.20 21.89 -40.15
C GLU A 235 6.68 21.65 -39.98
N CYS A 236 6.27 20.61 -39.24
CA CYS A 236 4.86 20.34 -38.94
C CYS A 236 4.21 21.31 -37.93
N LEU A 237 4.95 22.30 -37.41
CA LEU A 237 4.42 23.32 -36.49
C LEU A 237 3.72 24.52 -37.16
N LYS A 238 3.44 24.46 -38.48
CA LYS A 238 2.74 25.52 -39.21
C LYS A 238 1.26 25.27 -39.50
N SER A 239 0.67 24.12 -39.18
CA SER A 239 -0.78 23.91 -39.33
C SER A 239 -1.50 23.91 -37.97
N SER A 240 -2.59 24.66 -37.92
CA SER A 240 -3.28 25.14 -36.72
C SER A 240 -4.15 24.09 -36.01
N THR A 241 -3.73 22.82 -35.93
CA THR A 241 -4.43 21.81 -35.11
C THR A 241 -3.43 20.82 -34.48
N ALA A 242 -2.73 21.29 -33.45
CA ALA A 242 -1.82 20.47 -32.63
C ALA A 242 -2.49 19.26 -31.94
N GLU A 243 -3.83 19.21 -31.89
CA GLU A 243 -4.58 18.06 -31.39
C GLU A 243 -4.71 16.92 -32.40
N GLY A 244 -4.78 17.23 -33.72
CA GLY A 244 -4.94 16.21 -34.77
C GLY A 244 -3.64 15.42 -35.01
N CYS A 245 -2.51 16.12 -35.06
CA CYS A 245 -1.20 15.51 -35.32
C CYS A 245 -0.73 14.63 -34.14
N ASN A 246 -1.13 14.95 -32.91
CA ASN A 246 -0.87 14.10 -31.74
C ASN A 246 -1.62 12.77 -31.80
N LEU A 247 -2.84 12.75 -32.37
CA LEU A 247 -3.67 11.55 -32.46
C LEU A 247 -3.23 10.59 -33.57
N GLU A 248 -2.82 11.10 -34.73
CA GLU A 248 -2.29 10.27 -35.83
C GLU A 248 -0.94 9.66 -35.48
N MET A 249 -0.03 10.43 -34.88
CA MET A 249 1.28 9.93 -34.46
C MET A 249 1.17 8.90 -33.33
N LEU A 250 0.20 9.08 -32.41
CA LEU A 250 -0.13 8.08 -31.38
C LEU A 250 -0.78 6.81 -31.96
N ARG A 251 -1.43 6.90 -33.12
CA ARG A 251 -2.07 5.76 -33.81
C ARG A 251 -1.04 4.92 -34.55
N GLU A 252 -0.16 5.55 -35.32
CA GLU A 252 0.95 4.87 -36.01
C GLU A 252 1.88 4.15 -35.02
N TYR A 253 2.25 4.80 -33.90
CA TYR A 253 3.10 4.17 -32.89
C TYR A 253 2.44 3.00 -32.16
N TRP A 254 1.10 2.94 -32.15
CA TRP A 254 0.33 1.88 -31.50
C TRP A 254 0.13 0.66 -32.41
N ASP A 255 -0.06 0.89 -33.72
CA ASP A 255 -0.15 -0.19 -34.71
C ASP A 255 1.19 -0.95 -34.80
N ASP A 256 2.33 -0.25 -34.69
CA ASP A 256 3.65 -0.91 -34.64
C ASP A 256 3.90 -1.70 -33.35
N CYS A 257 3.31 -1.30 -32.22
CA CYS A 257 3.49 -2.01 -30.93
C CYS A 257 2.54 -3.20 -30.73
N THR A 258 1.45 -3.30 -31.50
CA THR A 258 0.47 -4.39 -31.40
C THR A 258 0.79 -5.59 -32.30
N HIS A 259 1.80 -5.47 -33.16
CA HIS A 259 2.34 -6.58 -33.96
C HIS A 259 3.52 -7.33 -33.32
N LEU A 260 3.76 -7.12 -32.02
CA LEU A 260 4.83 -7.76 -31.23
C LEU A 260 4.31 -8.84 -30.25
N GLU A 261 3.14 -9.44 -30.51
CA GLU A 261 2.72 -10.71 -29.90
C GLU A 261 3.10 -11.91 -30.78
#